data_AF-B0XWE7-F1
#
_entry.id   AF-B0XWE7-F1
#
_cell.length_a   1.000
_cell.length_b   1.000
_cell.length_c   1.000
_cell.angle_alpha   90.00
_cell.angle_beta   90.00
_cell.angle_gamma   90.00
#
_symmetry.space_group_name_H-M   'P 1'
#
loop_
_entity.id
_entity.type
_entity.pdbx_description
1 polymer ?
#
loop_
_entity_poly.entity_id
_entity_poly.type
_entity_poly.pdbx_seq_one_letter_code
_entity_poly.pdbx_strand_id
1 'polypeptide(L)'
;MLTVYSAQLSLMHPGMETKQPVAVTLTTPKAQELFTFLRSSYIDERSGLPRGIPQHEMRTDDIDGFPFYRPEPPKILGRLPELKPAVLYIFGKSSDFSSPDARQEKLQTTGIGVGGSGGASRGWVQEVVLPCGHLVPMDCVTETAQASADLIGSELLFGNRKLRSSRKLGEVSHIVSE
;
A
#
# COMPACT_ATOMS: atom_id res chain seq x y z
N MET A 1 21.06 8.60 -25.91
CA MET A 1 19.87 9.04 -26.66
C MET A 1 18.66 8.55 -25.89
N LEU A 2 18.13 9.38 -24.99
CA LEU A 2 17.05 8.99 -24.07
C LEU A 2 15.72 9.35 -24.72
N THR A 3 14.97 8.35 -25.14
CA THR A 3 13.58 8.50 -25.59
C THR A 3 12.72 8.79 -24.37
N VAL A 4 12.34 10.05 -24.19
CA VAL A 4 11.44 10.47 -23.11
C VAL A 4 10.03 10.12 -23.54
N TYR A 5 9.47 9.02 -23.00
CA TYR A 5 8.05 8.73 -23.14
C TYR A 5 7.25 9.80 -22.38
N SER A 6 6.54 10.65 -23.11
CA SER A 6 5.54 11.55 -22.56
C SER A 6 4.36 10.74 -22.04
N ALA A 7 4.31 10.51 -20.72
CA ALA A 7 3.11 10.00 -20.08
C ALA A 7 2.06 11.13 -20.08
N GLN A 8 1.12 11.06 -21.00
CA GLN A 8 0.02 11.99 -21.14
C GLN A 8 -1.11 11.52 -20.20
N LEU A 9 -1.13 12.04 -18.98
CA LEU A 9 -2.18 11.71 -18.02
C LEU A 9 -3.42 12.57 -18.34
N SER A 10 -4.29 12.08 -19.22
CA SER A 10 -5.61 12.67 -19.45
C SER A 10 -6.54 12.30 -18.28
N LEU A 11 -6.66 13.20 -17.31
CA LEU A 11 -7.74 13.18 -16.33
C LEU A 11 -9.08 13.42 -17.05
N MET A 12 -9.76 12.34 -17.47
CA MET A 12 -11.14 12.44 -17.95
C MET A 12 -12.10 12.42 -16.77
N HIS A 13 -12.87 13.50 -16.61
CA HIS A 13 -13.98 13.57 -15.66
C HIS A 13 -15.13 12.68 -16.17
N PRO A 14 -15.67 11.74 -15.37
CA PRO A 14 -16.79 10.92 -15.79
C PRO A 14 -18.07 11.78 -15.82
N GLY A 15 -18.43 12.28 -17.01
CA GLY A 15 -19.66 13.08 -17.19
C GLY A 15 -19.65 14.09 -18.34
N MET A 16 -18.55 14.25 -19.09
CA MET A 16 -18.48 15.19 -20.21
C MET A 16 -18.49 14.47 -21.55
N GLU A 17 -19.62 14.50 -22.25
CA GLU A 17 -19.70 14.14 -23.67
C GLU A 17 -18.82 15.09 -24.51
N THR A 18 -17.89 14.47 -25.24
CA THR A 18 -17.26 14.94 -26.48
C THR A 18 -17.01 16.45 -26.61
N LYS A 19 -15.91 16.94 -26.04
CA LYS A 19 -15.12 18.04 -26.63
C LYS A 19 -13.67 17.60 -26.66
N GLN A 20 -12.96 17.94 -27.74
CA GLN A 20 -11.53 17.62 -27.92
C GLN A 20 -10.78 17.85 -26.60
N PRO A 21 -9.94 16.90 -26.15
CA PRO A 21 -9.26 17.02 -24.86
C PRO A 21 -8.41 18.30 -24.89
N VAL A 22 -8.83 19.32 -24.15
CA VAL A 22 -8.03 20.52 -23.92
C VAL A 22 -6.84 20.06 -23.10
N ALA A 23 -5.65 20.10 -23.70
CA ALA A 23 -4.42 19.79 -22.99
C ALA A 23 -4.21 20.85 -21.89
N VAL A 24 -4.32 20.42 -20.64
CA VAL A 24 -4.00 21.23 -19.46
C VAL A 24 -2.64 20.80 -18.92
N THR A 25 -1.86 21.74 -18.41
CA THR A 25 -0.56 21.46 -17.78
C THR A 25 -0.60 21.95 -16.34
N LEU A 26 -0.11 21.14 -15.41
CA LEU A 26 0.03 21.55 -14.01
C LEU A 26 0.99 22.74 -13.91
N THR A 27 0.65 23.72 -13.09
CA THR A 27 1.54 24.86 -12.80
C THR A 27 2.70 24.49 -11.88
N THR A 28 2.63 23.31 -11.24
CA THR A 28 3.67 22.80 -10.35
C THR A 28 4.79 22.18 -11.19
N PRO A 29 6.06 22.61 -11.03
CA PRO A 29 7.18 21.98 -11.72
C PRO A 29 7.37 20.53 -11.26
N LYS A 30 7.75 19.63 -12.19
CA LYS A 30 8.07 18.21 -11.88
C LYS A 30 9.07 18.06 -10.72
N ALA A 31 10.06 18.94 -10.64
CA ALA A 31 11.03 18.94 -9.55
C ALA A 31 10.37 19.17 -8.18
N GLN A 32 9.37 20.06 -8.12
CA GLN A 32 8.61 20.32 -6.89
C GLN A 32 7.70 19.15 -6.54
N GLU A 33 7.12 18.46 -7.54
CA GLU A 33 6.35 17.23 -7.30
C GLU A 33 7.23 16.11 -6.72
N LEU A 34 8.47 15.95 -7.18
CA LEU A 34 9.39 14.94 -6.64
C LEU A 34 9.66 15.13 -5.13
N PHE A 35 9.75 16.37 -4.66
CA PHE A 35 9.94 16.68 -3.24
C PHE A 35 8.71 16.37 -2.37
N THR A 36 7.54 16.06 -2.97
CA THR A 36 6.41 15.51 -2.21
C THR A 36 6.62 14.04 -1.85
N PHE A 37 7.39 13.30 -2.65
CA PHE A 37 7.63 11.88 -2.44
C PHE A 37 8.87 11.62 -1.59
N LEU A 38 9.91 12.45 -1.72
CA LEU A 38 11.25 12.16 -1.24
C LEU A 38 11.84 13.30 -0.41
N ARG A 39 12.65 12.96 0.60
CA ARG A 39 13.47 13.92 1.35
C ARG A 39 14.91 13.86 0.85
N SER A 40 15.54 15.00 0.62
CA SER A 40 16.96 15.05 0.25
C SER A 40 17.84 14.73 1.46
N SER A 41 18.89 13.94 1.23
CA SER A 41 19.98 13.72 2.21
C SER A 41 21.15 14.68 2.00
N TYR A 42 21.00 15.65 1.09
CA TYR A 42 21.94 16.73 0.76
C TYR A 42 21.27 18.11 0.92
N ILE A 43 22.09 19.16 0.97
CA ILE A 43 21.62 20.54 1.01
C ILE A 43 21.33 21.00 -0.41
N ASP A 44 20.08 21.40 -0.68
CA ASP A 44 19.70 22.06 -1.92
C ASP A 44 19.32 23.51 -1.63
N GLU A 45 20.23 24.43 -1.94
CA GLU A 45 20.01 25.87 -1.74
C GLU A 45 18.85 26.42 -2.57
N ARG A 46 18.44 25.72 -3.65
CA ARG A 46 17.39 26.17 -4.56
C ARG A 46 15.99 25.88 -4.03
N SER A 47 15.79 24.73 -3.38
CA SER A 47 14.49 24.37 -2.81
C SER A 47 14.21 25.04 -1.47
N GLY A 48 15.26 25.45 -0.73
CA GLY A 48 15.11 25.97 0.63
C GLY A 48 14.60 24.94 1.64
N LEU A 49 14.59 23.64 1.26
CA LEU A 49 14.16 22.56 2.13
C LEU A 49 15.28 22.14 3.09
N PRO A 50 14.95 21.77 4.33
CA PRO A 50 15.95 21.26 5.26
C PRO A 50 16.50 19.92 4.77
N ARG A 51 17.82 19.75 4.90
CA ARG A 51 18.49 18.47 4.67
C ARG A 51 18.03 17.44 5.70
N GLY A 52 17.59 16.29 5.24
CA GLY A 52 17.35 15.13 6.09
C GLY A 52 18.63 14.39 6.48
N ILE A 53 18.59 13.64 7.59
CA ILE A 53 19.76 12.92 8.11
C ILE A 53 19.42 11.42 8.25
N PRO A 54 19.55 10.62 7.16
CA PRO A 54 19.19 9.20 7.16
C PRO A 54 19.79 8.40 8.32
N GLN A 55 21.02 8.72 8.72
CA GLN A 55 21.74 8.05 9.80
C GLN A 55 21.06 8.17 11.17
N HIS A 56 20.24 9.21 11.38
CA HIS A 56 19.47 9.39 12.61
C HIS A 56 18.02 8.89 12.49
N GLU A 57 17.54 8.66 11.27
CA GLU A 57 16.12 8.42 10.99
C GLU A 57 15.81 6.99 10.52
N MET A 58 16.82 6.26 10.05
CA MET A 58 16.71 4.93 9.47
C MET A 58 17.67 3.95 10.14
N ARG A 59 17.40 2.65 10.00
CA ARG A 59 18.38 1.62 10.39
C ARG A 59 19.51 1.64 9.37
N THR A 60 20.72 1.29 9.80
CA THR A 60 21.90 1.25 8.93
C THR A 60 21.68 0.41 7.68
N ASP A 61 21.00 -0.73 7.81
CA ASP A 61 20.71 -1.66 6.70
C ASP A 61 19.70 -1.10 5.68
N ASP A 62 18.92 -0.08 6.05
CA ASP A 62 17.89 0.54 5.20
C ASP A 62 18.42 1.74 4.40
N ILE A 63 19.69 2.13 4.58
CA ILE A 63 20.30 3.31 3.92
C ILE A 63 20.99 2.86 2.63
N ASP A 64 20.44 3.24 1.48
CA ASP A 64 20.85 2.77 0.14
C ASP A 64 21.81 3.72 -0.61
N GLY A 65 22.43 4.68 0.09
CA GLY A 65 23.41 5.61 -0.49
C GLY A 65 22.83 6.60 -1.52
N PHE A 66 21.51 6.53 -1.76
CA PHE A 66 20.81 7.42 -2.68
C PHE A 66 20.70 8.84 -2.06
N PRO A 67 20.79 9.92 -2.85
CA PRO A 67 20.69 11.30 -2.33
C PRO A 67 19.28 11.68 -1.84
N PHE A 68 18.34 10.74 -1.87
CA PHE A 68 16.99 10.90 -1.38
C PHE A 68 16.58 9.70 -0.54
N TYR A 69 15.71 9.90 0.45
CA TYR A 69 15.25 8.82 1.31
C TYR A 69 13.86 9.09 1.87
N ARG A 70 13.26 8.03 2.43
CA ARG A 70 12.06 8.09 3.29
C ARG A 70 12.22 7.11 4.44
N PRO A 71 12.16 7.57 5.71
CA PRO A 71 12.33 6.68 6.84
C PRO A 71 11.09 5.83 7.15
N GLU A 72 9.91 6.22 6.66
CA GLU A 72 8.66 5.58 7.02
C GLU A 72 8.48 4.18 6.42
N PRO A 73 8.72 3.92 5.11
CA PRO A 73 8.48 2.60 4.52
C PRO A 73 9.27 1.45 5.18
N PRO A 74 10.60 1.50 5.35
CA PRO A 74 11.33 0.39 5.99
C PRO A 74 10.96 0.22 7.46
N LYS A 75 10.67 1.32 8.17
CA LYS A 75 10.18 1.28 9.55
C LYS A 75 8.84 0.55 9.66
N ILE A 76 7.92 0.78 8.73
CA ILE A 76 6.63 0.08 8.69
C ILE A 76 6.80 -1.37 8.27
N LEU A 77 7.66 -1.66 7.29
CA LEU A 77 7.98 -3.03 6.86
C LEU A 77 8.42 -3.89 8.06
N GLY A 78 9.31 -3.36 8.91
CA GLY A 78 9.75 -4.03 10.14
C GLY A 78 8.66 -4.23 11.20
N ARG A 79 7.50 -3.55 11.09
CA ARG A 79 6.35 -3.71 11.99
C ARG A 79 5.26 -4.62 11.42
N LEU A 80 5.31 -4.96 10.14
CA LEU A 80 4.33 -5.84 9.51
C LEU A 80 4.19 -7.21 10.20
N PRO A 81 5.21 -7.82 10.84
CA PRO A 81 5.02 -9.07 11.58
C PRO A 81 3.98 -8.97 12.70
N GLU A 82 3.84 -7.80 13.34
CA GLU A 82 2.92 -7.56 14.46
C GLU A 82 1.49 -7.25 13.99
N LEU A 83 1.22 -7.23 12.67
CA LEU A 83 -0.05 -6.81 12.12
C LEU A 83 -1.16 -7.85 12.35
N LYS A 84 -2.19 -7.45 13.11
CA LYS A 84 -3.31 -8.29 13.54
C LYS A 84 -4.51 -8.40 12.57
N PRO A 85 -4.93 -7.37 11.82
CA PRO A 85 -6.08 -7.50 10.92
C PRO A 85 -5.76 -8.40 9.71
N ALA A 86 -6.81 -8.81 8.99
CA ALA A 86 -6.67 -9.38 7.67
C ALA A 86 -6.07 -8.35 6.69
N VAL A 87 -5.24 -8.82 5.77
CA VAL A 87 -4.56 -7.97 4.79
C VAL A 87 -4.73 -8.53 3.39
N LEU A 88 -5.12 -7.65 2.46
CA LEU A 88 -5.02 -7.90 1.03
C LEU A 88 -4.01 -6.92 0.44
N TYR A 89 -2.97 -7.45 -0.19
CA TYR A 89 -2.13 -6.66 -1.07
C TYR A 89 -2.69 -6.67 -2.49
N ILE A 90 -2.78 -5.51 -3.12
CA ILE A 90 -3.17 -5.39 -4.52
C ILE A 90 -2.00 -4.78 -5.28
N PHE A 91 -1.43 -5.55 -6.20
CA PHE A 91 -0.22 -5.17 -6.94
C PHE A 91 -0.50 -5.03 -8.44
N GLY A 92 0.22 -4.11 -9.08
CA GLY A 92 0.26 -4.00 -10.53
C GLY A 92 1.31 -4.96 -11.11
N LYS A 93 0.92 -5.76 -12.11
CA LYS A 93 1.78 -6.74 -12.77
C LYS A 93 3.03 -6.10 -13.39
N SER A 94 2.91 -4.88 -13.89
CA SER A 94 4.01 -4.13 -14.51
C SER A 94 4.52 -2.99 -13.63
N SER A 95 4.34 -3.07 -12.30
CA SER A 95 4.90 -2.10 -11.37
C SER A 95 6.36 -2.40 -11.05
N ASP A 96 7.24 -1.43 -11.28
CA ASP A 96 8.67 -1.52 -10.94
C ASP A 96 8.93 -1.67 -9.43
N PHE A 97 7.95 -1.33 -8.58
CA PHE A 97 8.01 -1.45 -7.12
C PHE A 97 7.39 -2.75 -6.57
N SER A 98 6.85 -3.61 -7.44
CA SER A 98 6.11 -4.82 -7.04
C SER A 98 6.66 -6.06 -7.77
N SER A 99 7.98 -6.20 -7.81
CA SER A 99 8.63 -7.41 -8.32
C SER A 99 8.12 -8.66 -7.58
N PRO A 100 8.13 -9.85 -8.20
CA PRO A 100 7.69 -11.07 -7.54
C PRO A 100 8.33 -11.29 -6.17
N ASP A 101 9.63 -11.04 -6.05
CA ASP A 101 10.37 -11.19 -4.79
C ASP A 101 9.91 -10.19 -3.73
N ALA A 102 9.74 -8.91 -4.11
CA ALA A 102 9.29 -7.87 -3.18
C ALA A 102 7.83 -8.07 -2.73
N ARG A 103 6.99 -8.74 -3.53
CA ARG A 103 5.63 -9.14 -3.13
C ARG A 103 5.68 -10.34 -2.18
N GLN A 104 6.49 -11.33 -2.53
CA GLN A 104 6.67 -12.52 -1.71
C GLN A 104 7.19 -12.15 -0.31
N GLU A 105 8.16 -11.24 -0.22
CA GLU A 105 8.65 -10.71 1.05
C GLU A 105 7.52 -10.13 1.92
N LYS A 106 6.62 -9.33 1.33
CA LYS A 106 5.46 -8.76 2.05
C LYS A 106 4.53 -9.85 2.55
N LEU A 107 4.23 -10.85 1.72
CA LEU A 107 3.37 -11.98 2.12
C LEU A 107 3.98 -12.81 3.25
N GLN A 108 5.30 -13.05 3.22
CA GLN A 108 5.98 -13.86 4.23
C GLN A 108 6.25 -13.11 5.53
N THR A 109 6.33 -11.78 5.49
CA THR A 109 6.63 -10.96 6.67
C THR A 109 5.38 -10.56 7.43
N THR A 110 4.25 -10.36 6.75
CA THR A 110 3.07 -9.75 7.37
C THR A 110 2.34 -10.71 8.31
N GLY A 111 2.10 -10.25 9.54
CA GLY A 111 1.27 -10.90 10.54
C GLY A 111 1.86 -12.16 11.17
N ILE A 112 3.10 -12.56 10.84
CA ILE A 112 3.69 -13.81 11.35
C ILE A 112 4.32 -13.67 12.75
N GLY A 113 4.45 -12.46 13.27
CA GLY A 113 5.06 -12.16 14.56
C GLY A 113 4.12 -12.33 15.74
N VAL A 114 4.66 -12.18 16.95
CA VAL A 114 3.87 -12.20 18.19
C VAL A 114 2.82 -11.10 18.15
N GLY A 115 1.56 -11.46 18.38
CA GLY A 115 0.42 -10.54 18.31
C GLY A 115 -0.15 -10.32 16.91
N GLY A 116 0.49 -10.86 15.87
CA GLY A 116 0.01 -10.81 14.50
C GLY A 116 -1.17 -11.77 14.21
N SER A 117 -1.71 -11.66 13.00
CA SER A 117 -2.83 -12.50 12.51
C SER A 117 -2.43 -13.98 12.31
N GLY A 118 -1.13 -14.25 12.22
CA GLY A 118 -0.50 -15.49 11.77
C GLY A 118 -0.36 -15.60 10.24
N GLY A 119 -0.51 -14.48 9.54
CA GLY A 119 -0.02 -14.29 8.19
C GLY A 119 -0.73 -15.09 7.10
N ALA A 120 -0.05 -15.26 5.97
CA ALA A 120 -0.57 -15.97 4.81
C ALA A 120 -0.86 -17.45 5.10
N SER A 121 -0.03 -18.09 5.93
CA SER A 121 -0.19 -19.51 6.31
C SER A 121 -1.54 -19.84 6.98
N ARG A 122 -2.16 -18.84 7.62
CA ARG A 122 -3.47 -18.96 8.27
C ARG A 122 -4.61 -18.33 7.46
N GLY A 123 -4.35 -17.91 6.23
CA GLY A 123 -5.33 -17.29 5.32
C GLY A 123 -5.65 -15.83 5.63
N TRP A 124 -4.94 -15.19 6.55
CA TRP A 124 -5.18 -13.80 6.97
C TRP A 124 -4.47 -12.77 6.09
N VAL A 125 -3.53 -13.20 5.27
CA VAL A 125 -2.81 -12.32 4.34
C VAL A 125 -2.87 -12.93 2.94
N GLN A 126 -3.31 -12.14 1.97
CA GLN A 126 -3.53 -12.55 0.59
C GLN A 126 -2.98 -11.49 -0.37
N GLU A 127 -2.81 -11.86 -1.64
CA GLU A 127 -2.51 -10.90 -2.71
C GLU A 127 -3.41 -11.09 -3.92
N VAL A 128 -3.58 -10.00 -4.68
CA VAL A 128 -4.11 -9.98 -6.04
C VAL A 128 -3.14 -9.20 -6.92
N VAL A 129 -2.91 -9.70 -8.13
CA VAL A 129 -2.04 -9.05 -9.13
C VAL A 129 -2.87 -8.67 -10.35
N LEU A 130 -2.99 -7.37 -10.61
CA LEU A 130 -3.80 -6.80 -11.70
C LEU A 130 -2.92 -6.43 -12.91
N PRO A 131 -3.45 -6.44 -14.14
CA PRO A 131 -2.68 -6.20 -15.37
C PRO A 131 -2.39 -4.71 -15.62
N CYS A 132 -1.89 -3.98 -14.61
CA CYS A 132 -1.59 -2.55 -14.66
C CYS A 132 -0.21 -2.19 -14.06
N GLY A 133 0.13 -0.90 -14.16
CA GLY A 133 1.36 -0.32 -13.61
C GLY A 133 1.28 -0.05 -12.11
N HIS A 134 2.12 0.88 -11.64
CA HIS A 134 2.23 1.19 -10.20
C HIS A 134 0.98 1.85 -9.61
N LEU A 135 0.24 2.63 -10.40
CA LEU A 135 -0.93 3.38 -9.94
C LEU A 135 -2.20 2.52 -10.00
N VAL A 136 -2.16 1.37 -9.32
CA VAL A 136 -3.18 0.31 -9.39
C VAL A 136 -4.62 0.81 -9.22
N PRO A 137 -4.95 1.64 -8.21
CA PRO A 137 -6.32 2.12 -8.02
C PRO A 137 -6.79 3.10 -9.09
N MET A 138 -5.87 3.66 -9.88
CA MET A 138 -6.18 4.60 -10.97
C MET A 138 -6.29 3.89 -12.31
N ASP A 139 -5.46 2.86 -12.54
CA ASP A 139 -5.41 2.12 -13.81
C ASP A 139 -6.47 1.00 -13.87
N CYS A 140 -6.70 0.30 -12.75
CA CYS A 140 -7.67 -0.80 -12.63
C CYS A 140 -8.69 -0.49 -11.53
N VAL A 141 -9.45 0.59 -11.70
CA VAL A 141 -10.36 1.13 -10.69
C VAL A 141 -11.38 0.08 -10.24
N THR A 142 -12.08 -0.54 -11.18
CA THR A 142 -13.17 -1.48 -10.90
C THR A 142 -12.65 -2.74 -10.22
N GLU A 143 -11.57 -3.32 -10.72
CA GLU A 143 -10.96 -4.54 -10.18
C GLU A 143 -10.37 -4.30 -8.79
N THR A 144 -9.73 -3.15 -8.57
CA THR A 144 -9.21 -2.75 -7.25
C THR A 144 -10.35 -2.58 -6.24
N ALA A 145 -11.43 -1.91 -6.64
CA ALA A 145 -12.61 -1.71 -5.80
C ALA A 145 -13.27 -3.05 -5.46
N GLN A 146 -13.43 -3.94 -6.45
CA GLN A 146 -14.01 -5.26 -6.24
C GLN A 146 -13.18 -6.11 -5.28
N ALA A 147 -11.87 -6.21 -5.51
CA ALA A 147 -10.97 -6.99 -4.64
C ALA A 147 -10.98 -6.47 -3.19
N SER A 148 -11.04 -5.14 -3.02
CA SER A 148 -11.16 -4.51 -1.70
C SER A 148 -12.51 -4.82 -1.03
N ALA A 149 -13.61 -4.71 -1.78
CA ALA A 149 -14.95 -4.99 -1.29
C ALA A 149 -15.11 -6.46 -0.88
N ASP A 150 -14.54 -7.39 -1.64
CA ASP A 150 -14.59 -8.83 -1.37
C ASP A 150 -13.89 -9.17 -0.04
N LEU A 151 -12.71 -8.60 0.22
CA LEU A 151 -12.01 -8.77 1.50
C LEU A 151 -12.87 -8.24 2.65
N ILE A 152 -13.35 -7.00 2.54
CA ILE A 152 -14.13 -6.35 3.60
C ILE A 152 -15.41 -7.15 3.89
N GLY A 153 -16.11 -7.58 2.83
CA GLY A 153 -17.30 -8.41 2.95
C GLY A 153 -17.02 -9.73 3.66
N SER A 154 -15.94 -10.43 3.29
CA SER A 154 -15.52 -11.68 3.93
C SER A 154 -15.22 -11.50 5.43
N GLU A 155 -14.49 -10.44 5.79
CA GLU A 155 -14.11 -10.13 7.17
C GLU A 155 -15.32 -9.76 8.04
N LEU A 156 -16.25 -8.95 7.52
CA LEU A 156 -17.49 -8.63 8.23
C LEU A 156 -18.33 -9.88 8.49
N LEU A 157 -18.44 -10.77 7.51
CA LEU A 157 -19.13 -12.04 7.68
C LEU A 157 -18.42 -12.94 8.69
N PHE A 158 -17.09 -13.02 8.67
CA PHE A 158 -16.31 -13.78 9.64
C PHE A 158 -16.50 -13.25 11.07
N GLY A 159 -16.37 -11.94 11.26
CA GLY A 159 -16.59 -11.29 12.55
C GLY A 159 -17.98 -11.56 13.12
N ASN A 160 -19.01 -11.45 12.28
CA ASN A 160 -20.40 -11.76 12.66
C ASN A 160 -20.59 -13.22 13.09
N ARG A 161 -19.97 -14.18 12.39
CA ARG A 161 -20.00 -15.60 12.78
C ARG A 161 -19.33 -15.83 14.13
N LYS A 162 -18.16 -15.22 14.36
CA LYS A 162 -17.42 -15.32 15.62
C LYS A 162 -18.25 -14.78 16.79
N LEU A 163 -18.84 -13.60 16.63
CA LEU A 163 -19.71 -12.99 17.65
C LEU A 163 -20.93 -13.87 17.97
N ARG A 164 -21.60 -14.43 16.95
CA ARG A 164 -22.73 -15.35 17.17
C ARG A 164 -22.34 -16.63 17.90
N SER A 165 -21.19 -17.21 17.56
CA SER A 165 -20.66 -18.40 18.24
C SER A 165 -20.33 -18.10 19.71
N SER A 166 -19.66 -16.98 19.99
CA SER A 166 -19.36 -16.56 21.36
C SER A 166 -20.61 -16.32 22.20
N ARG A 167 -21.69 -15.76 21.63
CA ARG A 167 -22.97 -15.59 22.33
C ARG A 167 -23.62 -16.93 22.68
N LYS A 168 -23.65 -17.88 21.75
CA LYS A 168 -24.16 -19.24 22.01
C LYS A 168 -23.37 -19.95 23.11
N LEU A 169 -22.05 -19.84 23.11
CA LEU A 169 -21.20 -20.40 24.17
C LEU A 169 -21.50 -19.78 25.54
N GLY A 170 -21.73 -18.46 25.59
CA GLY A 170 -22.13 -17.75 26.81
C GLY A 170 -23.49 -18.22 27.34
N GLU A 171 -24.50 -18.34 26.48
CA GLU A 171 -25.83 -18.86 26.86
C GLU A 171 -25.76 -20.31 27.37
N VAL A 172 -24.99 -21.18 26.71
CA VAL A 172 -24.81 -22.57 27.17
C VAL A 172 -24.13 -22.60 28.54
N SER A 173 -23.08 -21.79 28.78
CA SER A 173 -22.40 -21.77 30.08
C SER A 173 -23.29 -21.32 31.25
N HIS A 174 -24.29 -20.47 31.00
CA HIS A 174 -25.28 -20.09 32.01
C HIS A 174 -26.28 -21.23 32.33
N ILE A 175 -26.55 -22.13 31.38
CA ILE A 175 -27.51 -23.24 31.56
C ILE A 175 -26.89 -24.42 32.32
N VAL A 176 -25.56 -24.63 32.25
CA VAL A 176 -24.89 -25.77 32.93
C VAL A 176 -24.46 -25.46 34.38
N SER A 177 -24.83 -24.29 34.93
CA SER A 177 -24.40 -23.83 36.26
C SER A 177 -25.51 -23.87 37.33
N GLU A 178 -26.65 -24.51 37.05
CA GLU A 178 -27.73 -24.81 38.02
C GLU A 178 -27.78 -26.32 38.32
#